data_AF-A0A813GSD9-F1
#
_entry.id   AF-A0A813GSD9-F1
#
_cell.length_a   1.000
_cell.length_b   1.000
_cell.length_c   1.000
_cell.angle_alpha   90.00
_cell.angle_beta   90.00
_cell.angle_gamma   90.00
#
_symmetry.space_group_name_H-M   'P 1'
#
loop_
_entity.id
_entity.type
_entity.pdbx_description
1 polymer ?
#
loop_
_entity_poly.entity_id
_entity_poly.type
_entity_poly.pdbx_seq_one_letter_code
_entity_poly.pdbx_strand_id
1 'polypeptide(L)'
;MGVLPSLQLLRISRVLSPLSSEFLAQYPFEHVQIFMQLRALAVDARPEVRNCAVKSLSTALLSHGRKVGTACYQRCLADVLIKVVAEIQTKPARSLPKGATGSKSDGLIVHHSRDTPEKQWDETLVLAMEGVRRVLSHFSEEAGTAAFAPLAYTMLLQIQETIRALSAETAGSALRALVDLMRIPASSQTFEVNGGFVTDPALPIGASSTSIWLLGWSVLWSMVNFCRTRELPESLVETCGT
;
A
#
# COMPACT_ATOMS: atom_id res chain seq x y z
N MET A 1 -33.79 -11.20 14.94
CA MET A 1 -33.72 -10.26 13.80
C MET A 1 -33.19 -8.93 14.31
N GLY A 2 -31.87 -8.77 14.33
CA GLY A 2 -31.22 -7.55 14.81
C GLY A 2 -30.95 -6.63 13.61
N VAL A 3 -31.65 -5.50 13.57
CA VAL A 3 -31.45 -4.44 12.57
C VAL A 3 -30.08 -3.80 12.84
N LEU A 4 -29.10 -4.07 11.98
CA LEU A 4 -27.84 -3.32 11.98
C LEU A 4 -28.15 -1.84 11.66
N PRO A 5 -27.50 -0.87 12.34
CA PRO A 5 -27.91 0.53 12.27
C PRO A 5 -27.55 1.12 10.90
N SER A 6 -28.53 1.77 10.28
CA SER A 6 -28.54 2.35 8.91
C SER A 6 -27.36 3.28 8.57
N LEU A 7 -26.60 3.72 9.57
CA LEU A 7 -25.37 4.50 9.41
C LEU A 7 -24.18 3.70 8.85
N GLN A 8 -24.12 2.38 9.11
CA GLN A 8 -23.08 1.52 8.53
C GLN A 8 -23.30 1.33 7.02
N LEU A 9 -24.56 1.13 6.60
CA LEU A 9 -24.92 0.99 5.18
C LEU A 9 -24.68 2.29 4.39
N LEU A 10 -24.93 3.45 5.00
CA LEU A 10 -24.66 4.76 4.39
C LEU A 10 -23.15 5.06 4.22
N ARG A 11 -22.31 4.59 5.14
CA ARG A 11 -20.84 4.66 4.98
C ARG A 11 -20.35 3.70 3.89
N ILE A 12 -20.89 2.49 3.81
CA ILE A 12 -20.55 1.50 2.78
C ILE A 12 -20.92 2.03 1.38
N SER A 13 -22.12 2.63 1.23
CA SER A 13 -22.56 3.27 -0.03
C SER A 13 -21.61 4.38 -0.50
N ARG A 14 -21.05 5.19 0.41
CA ARG A 14 -20.07 6.24 0.04
C ARG A 14 -18.70 5.68 -0.30
N VAL A 15 -18.25 4.59 0.33
CA VAL A 15 -16.96 3.95 0.04
C VAL A 15 -16.98 3.17 -1.28
N LEU A 16 -18.16 2.69 -1.71
CA LEU A 16 -18.36 2.04 -3.00
C LEU A 16 -18.52 3.02 -4.18
N SER A 17 -18.72 4.32 -3.90
CA SER A 17 -19.00 5.34 -4.92
C SER A 17 -17.89 5.64 -5.95
N PRO A 18 -16.58 5.43 -5.69
CA PRO A 18 -15.55 5.74 -6.68
C PRO A 18 -15.19 4.57 -7.60
N LEU A 19 -15.90 3.44 -7.56
CA LEU A 19 -15.71 2.37 -8.53
C LEU A 19 -16.68 2.56 -9.69
N SER A 20 -16.16 2.60 -10.91
CA SER A 20 -16.99 2.76 -12.10
C SER A 20 -18.10 1.71 -12.12
N SER A 21 -19.32 2.11 -12.50
CA SER A 21 -20.46 1.20 -12.67
C SER A 21 -20.13 -0.03 -13.54
N GLU A 22 -19.12 0.10 -14.41
CA GLU A 22 -18.56 -0.95 -15.25
C GLU A 22 -17.80 -2.04 -14.46
N PHE A 23 -17.17 -1.69 -13.33
CA PHE A 23 -16.44 -2.64 -12.47
C PHE A 23 -17.36 -3.68 -11.83
N LEU A 24 -18.52 -3.22 -11.32
CA LEU A 24 -19.52 -4.08 -10.68
C LEU A 24 -20.34 -4.88 -11.69
N ALA A 25 -20.39 -4.46 -12.96
CA ALA A 25 -21.12 -5.15 -14.03
C ALA A 25 -20.36 -6.35 -14.62
N GLN A 26 -19.03 -6.40 -14.47
CA GLN A 26 -18.15 -7.35 -15.19
C GLN A 26 -17.93 -8.69 -14.47
N TYR A 27 -18.18 -8.79 -13.15
CA TYR A 27 -17.78 -9.95 -12.33
C TYR A 27 -18.90 -10.45 -11.41
N PRO A 28 -18.92 -11.75 -11.05
CA PRO A 28 -19.91 -12.27 -10.11
C PRO A 28 -19.87 -11.47 -8.81
N PHE A 29 -20.99 -10.82 -8.54
CA PHE A 29 -21.15 -9.71 -7.60
C PHE A 29 -20.70 -10.03 -6.16
N GLU A 30 -20.81 -11.29 -5.75
CA GLU A 30 -20.61 -11.70 -4.35
C GLU A 30 -19.16 -11.60 -3.85
N HIS A 31 -18.17 -12.04 -4.63
CA HIS A 31 -16.78 -12.08 -4.16
C HIS A 31 -16.14 -10.68 -4.10
N VAL A 32 -16.46 -9.84 -5.09
CA VAL A 32 -15.93 -8.47 -5.17
C VAL A 32 -16.48 -7.59 -4.04
N GLN A 33 -17.75 -7.78 -3.64
CA GLN A 33 -18.34 -7.06 -2.52
C GLN A 33 -17.61 -7.31 -1.20
N ILE A 34 -17.20 -8.56 -0.94
CA ILE A 34 -16.47 -8.91 0.29
C ILE A 34 -15.13 -8.18 0.33
N PHE A 35 -14.37 -8.15 -0.77
CA PHE A 35 -13.11 -7.42 -0.84
C PHE A 35 -13.29 -5.92 -0.59
N MET A 36 -14.36 -5.34 -1.13
CA MET A 36 -14.69 -3.94 -0.90
C MET A 36 -15.09 -3.62 0.53
N GLN A 37 -15.83 -4.51 1.18
CA GLN A 37 -16.18 -4.35 2.59
C GLN A 37 -14.93 -4.42 3.48
N LEU A 38 -14.03 -5.37 3.20
CA LEU A 38 -12.77 -5.50 3.92
C LEU A 38 -11.86 -4.27 3.72
N ARG A 39 -11.81 -3.71 2.50
CA ARG A 39 -11.12 -2.45 2.20
C ARG A 39 -11.62 -1.30 3.06
N ALA A 40 -12.93 -1.14 3.18
CA ALA A 40 -13.54 -0.09 4.00
C ALA A 40 -13.15 -0.24 5.48
N LEU A 41 -13.09 -1.48 5.97
CA LEU A 41 -12.70 -1.79 7.35
C LEU A 41 -11.19 -1.68 7.59
N ALA A 42 -10.36 -1.84 6.56
CA ALA A 42 -8.90 -1.75 6.65
C ALA A 42 -8.38 -0.36 7.03
N VAL A 43 -9.25 0.65 7.07
CA VAL A 43 -8.95 2.01 7.52
C VAL A 43 -9.85 2.47 8.69
N ASP A 44 -10.49 1.52 9.38
CA ASP A 44 -11.29 1.78 10.59
C ASP A 44 -10.42 2.39 11.71
N ALA A 45 -11.04 3.26 12.52
CA ALA A 45 -10.37 3.94 13.62
C ALA A 45 -9.86 2.98 14.71
N ARG A 46 -10.46 1.78 14.84
CA ARG A 46 -10.07 0.78 15.84
C ARG A 46 -8.99 -0.17 15.30
N PRO A 47 -7.82 -0.29 15.96
CA PRO A 47 -6.68 -1.09 15.46
C PRO A 47 -7.03 -2.54 15.19
N GLU A 48 -7.80 -3.16 16.06
CA GLU A 48 -8.16 -4.57 15.97
C GLU A 48 -9.01 -4.84 14.73
N VAL A 49 -9.91 -3.91 14.38
CA VAL A 49 -10.79 -4.01 13.22
C VAL A 49 -10.01 -3.85 11.93
N ARG A 50 -9.19 -2.80 11.81
CA ARG A 50 -8.38 -2.59 10.59
C ARG A 50 -7.32 -3.67 10.40
N ASN A 51 -6.63 -4.10 11.45
CA ASN A 51 -5.62 -5.14 11.37
C ASN A 51 -6.24 -6.49 10.97
N CYS A 52 -7.42 -6.82 11.53
CA CYS A 52 -8.18 -7.99 11.12
C CYS A 52 -8.58 -7.89 9.64
N ALA A 53 -9.15 -6.76 9.22
CA ALA A 53 -9.60 -6.56 7.85
C ALA A 53 -8.46 -6.66 6.81
N VAL A 54 -7.28 -6.08 7.08
CA VAL A 54 -6.09 -6.18 6.22
C VAL A 54 -5.64 -7.64 6.07
N LYS A 55 -5.56 -8.38 7.19
CA LYS A 55 -5.19 -9.80 7.18
C LYS A 55 -6.21 -10.63 6.43
N SER A 56 -7.50 -10.45 6.71
CA SER A 56 -8.60 -11.14 6.03
C SER A 56 -8.63 -10.84 4.53
N LEU A 57 -8.44 -9.58 4.13
CA LEU A 57 -8.39 -9.18 2.72
C LEU A 57 -7.25 -9.89 1.99
N SER A 58 -6.05 -9.87 2.58
CA SER A 58 -4.86 -10.49 1.99
C SER A 58 -5.03 -12.01 1.89
N THR A 59 -5.51 -12.67 2.95
CA THR A 59 -5.77 -14.12 2.94
C THR A 59 -6.86 -14.49 1.93
N ALA A 60 -7.96 -13.72 1.87
CA ALA A 60 -9.04 -14.00 0.93
C ALA A 60 -8.58 -13.86 -0.53
N LEU A 61 -7.75 -12.86 -0.84
CA LEU A 61 -7.15 -12.70 -2.17
C LEU A 61 -6.18 -13.84 -2.51
N LEU A 62 -5.36 -14.30 -1.56
CA LEU A 62 -4.51 -15.48 -1.76
C LEU A 62 -5.34 -16.75 -2.06
N SER A 63 -6.41 -16.98 -1.31
CA SER A 63 -7.23 -18.20 -1.44
C SER A 63 -8.21 -18.20 -2.61
N HIS A 64 -8.73 -17.02 -2.99
CA HIS A 64 -9.82 -16.90 -3.96
C HIS A 64 -9.48 -16.06 -5.19
N GLY A 65 -8.33 -15.35 -5.21
CA GLY A 65 -7.95 -14.48 -6.32
C GLY A 65 -7.87 -15.20 -7.67
N ARG A 66 -7.35 -16.43 -7.70
CA ARG A 66 -7.32 -17.25 -8.92
C ARG A 66 -8.72 -17.61 -9.43
N LYS A 67 -9.70 -17.78 -8.53
CA LYS A 67 -11.06 -18.21 -8.87
C LYS A 67 -11.91 -17.11 -9.51
N VAL A 68 -11.57 -15.84 -9.26
CA VAL A 68 -12.29 -14.69 -9.85
C VAL A 68 -11.73 -14.26 -11.22
N GLY A 69 -10.65 -14.90 -11.68
CA GLY A 69 -9.98 -14.62 -12.95
C GLY A 69 -8.95 -13.49 -12.87
N THR A 70 -7.93 -13.55 -13.74
CA THR A 70 -6.75 -12.67 -13.70
C THR A 70 -7.09 -11.19 -13.74
N ALA A 71 -8.03 -10.77 -14.61
CA ALA A 71 -8.42 -9.37 -14.72
C ALA A 71 -9.14 -8.86 -13.46
N CYS A 72 -10.02 -9.66 -12.85
CA CYS A 72 -10.66 -9.30 -11.58
C CYS A 72 -9.62 -9.23 -10.46
N TYR A 73 -8.73 -10.23 -10.41
CA TYR A 73 -7.70 -10.29 -9.39
C TYR A 73 -6.76 -9.08 -9.49
N GLN A 74 -6.32 -8.72 -10.70
CA GLN A 74 -5.50 -7.54 -10.96
C GLN A 74 -6.18 -6.26 -10.43
N ARG A 75 -7.46 -6.06 -10.74
CA ARG A 75 -8.21 -4.90 -10.21
C ARG A 75 -8.36 -4.94 -8.70
N CYS A 76 -8.57 -6.11 -8.10
CA CYS A 76 -8.61 -6.23 -6.64
C CYS A 76 -7.25 -5.86 -6.00
N LEU A 77 -6.13 -6.24 -6.61
CA LEU A 77 -4.82 -5.76 -6.15
C LEU A 77 -4.70 -4.24 -6.28
N ALA A 78 -5.00 -3.66 -7.45
CA ALA A 78 -4.86 -2.23 -7.72
C ALA A 78 -5.78 -1.36 -6.84
N ASP A 79 -7.09 -1.58 -6.95
CA ASP A 79 -8.12 -0.65 -6.45
C ASP A 79 -8.52 -0.94 -5.00
N VAL A 80 -8.16 -2.11 -4.49
CA VAL A 80 -8.54 -2.57 -3.16
C VAL A 80 -7.31 -2.65 -2.26
N LEU A 81 -6.40 -3.60 -2.51
CA LEU A 81 -5.32 -3.90 -1.57
C LEU A 81 -4.19 -2.86 -1.58
N ILE A 82 -3.66 -2.49 -2.75
CA ILE A 82 -2.62 -1.45 -2.86
C ILE A 82 -3.17 -0.09 -2.46
N LYS A 83 -4.44 0.20 -2.79
CA LYS A 83 -5.10 1.43 -2.38
C LYS A 83 -5.26 1.56 -0.86
N VAL A 84 -5.42 0.46 -0.13
CA VAL A 84 -5.41 0.45 1.35
C VAL A 84 -4.06 0.91 1.88
N VAL A 85 -2.94 0.50 1.29
CA VAL A 85 -1.60 0.96 1.68
C VAL A 85 -1.51 2.49 1.56
N ALA A 86 -1.92 3.04 0.41
CA ALA A 86 -1.91 4.49 0.17
C ALA A 86 -2.76 5.24 1.20
N GLU A 87 -3.98 4.77 1.49
CA GLU A 87 -4.86 5.43 2.48
C GLU A 87 -4.32 5.36 3.92
N ILE A 88 -3.59 4.30 4.27
CA ILE A 88 -2.93 4.18 5.58
C ILE A 88 -1.73 5.14 5.67
N GLN A 89 -0.99 5.33 4.58
CA GLN A 89 0.13 6.28 4.52
C GLN A 89 -0.31 7.73 4.75
N THR A 90 -1.47 8.12 4.24
CA THR A 90 -1.99 9.49 4.40
C THR A 90 -2.69 9.74 5.74
N LYS A 91 -2.64 8.82 6.71
CA LYS A 91 -3.35 9.01 7.99
C LYS A 91 -2.64 10.09 8.83
N PRO A 92 -3.37 11.08 9.36
CA PRO A 92 -2.79 12.25 10.04
C PRO A 92 -2.00 11.89 11.30
N ALA A 93 -2.32 10.77 11.94
CA ALA A 93 -1.55 10.26 13.07
C ALA A 93 -0.08 9.90 12.72
N ARG A 94 0.24 9.71 11.43
CA ARG A 94 1.60 9.45 10.92
C ARG A 94 2.31 10.71 10.39
N SER A 95 1.58 11.82 10.21
CA SER A 95 2.13 13.09 9.69
C SER A 95 2.48 14.10 10.78
N LEU A 96 2.31 13.75 12.07
CA LEU A 96 2.74 14.61 13.16
C LEU A 96 4.28 14.53 13.30
N PRO A 97 5.01 15.64 13.16
CA PRO A 97 6.46 15.63 13.35
C PRO A 97 6.79 15.20 14.79
N LYS A 98 7.74 14.26 14.90
CA LYS A 98 8.37 13.86 16.17
C LYS A 98 9.08 15.07 16.79
N GLY A 99 8.34 15.88 17.56
CA GLY A 99 8.91 17.06 18.23
C GLY A 99 7.94 18.07 18.84
N ALA A 100 6.63 18.01 18.56
CA ALA A 100 5.71 19.08 18.93
C ALA A 100 4.97 18.91 20.28
N THR A 101 5.40 18.02 21.19
CA THR A 101 4.76 17.90 22.52
C THR A 101 5.78 17.86 23.65
N GLY A 102 6.44 19.00 23.88
CA GLY A 102 7.04 19.33 25.16
C GLY A 102 5.97 19.77 26.16
N SER A 103 5.12 18.86 26.63
CA SER A 103 4.25 19.13 27.78
C SER A 103 4.87 18.53 29.03
N LYS A 104 5.48 19.39 29.85
CA LYS A 104 5.84 19.08 31.23
C LYS A 104 4.56 18.89 32.03
N SER A 105 4.12 17.65 32.23
CA SER A 105 3.17 17.30 33.30
C SER A 105 3.88 16.37 34.27
N ASP A 106 4.14 16.93 35.45
CA ASP A 106 4.58 16.23 36.64
C ASP A 106 3.52 15.22 37.10
N GLY A 107 3.95 14.06 37.61
CA GLY A 107 3.08 13.06 38.24
C GLY A 107 2.59 11.91 37.34
N LEU A 108 3.19 10.74 37.58
CA LEU A 108 2.87 9.40 37.04
C LEU A 108 3.20 9.16 35.55
N ILE A 109 4.41 8.65 35.32
CA ILE A 109 4.86 8.13 34.02
C ILE A 109 4.13 6.79 33.78
N VAL A 110 2.90 6.86 33.28
CA VAL A 110 2.29 5.70 32.62
C VAL A 110 3.00 5.53 31.29
N HIS A 111 3.61 4.37 31.08
CA HIS A 111 4.45 4.03 29.96
C HIS A 111 3.62 3.85 28.65
N HIS A 112 2.87 4.86 28.23
CA HIS A 112 2.10 4.90 26.98
C HIS A 112 2.96 5.00 25.71
N SER A 113 4.28 4.87 25.85
CA SER A 113 5.23 4.87 24.73
C SER A 113 4.86 3.83 23.65
N ARG A 114 4.13 2.75 23.97
CA ARG A 114 3.79 1.69 23.01
C ARG A 114 2.46 1.85 22.27
N ASP A 115 1.53 2.66 22.78
CA ASP A 115 0.14 2.71 22.28
C ASP A 115 -0.21 4.01 21.56
N THR A 116 0.79 4.72 21.03
CA THR A 116 0.50 5.94 20.29
C THR A 116 -0.30 5.60 19.02
N PRO A 117 -1.25 6.45 18.60
CA PRO A 117 -1.98 6.26 17.35
C PRO A 117 -1.05 6.06 16.14
N GLU A 118 0.09 6.77 16.11
CA GLU A 118 1.16 6.62 15.11
C GLU A 118 1.64 5.16 15.03
N LYS A 119 2.04 4.56 16.18
CA LYS A 119 2.53 3.18 16.25
C LYS A 119 1.48 2.17 15.81
N GLN A 120 0.22 2.41 16.16
CA GLN A 120 -0.86 1.51 15.72
C GLN A 120 -1.09 1.57 14.21
N TRP A 121 -0.94 2.74 13.58
CA TRP A 121 -1.02 2.85 12.12
C TRP A 121 0.22 2.31 11.42
N ASP A 122 1.40 2.43 12.04
CA ASP A 122 2.62 1.78 11.58
C ASP A 122 2.49 0.26 11.60
N GLU A 123 1.92 -0.32 12.66
CA GLU A 123 1.60 -1.76 12.71
C GLU A 123 0.65 -2.16 11.57
N THR A 124 -0.44 -1.40 11.36
CA THR A 124 -1.38 -1.66 10.27
C THR A 124 -0.68 -1.58 8.91
N LEU A 125 0.19 -0.59 8.70
CA LEU A 125 0.93 -0.46 7.45
C LEU A 125 1.85 -1.66 7.23
N VAL A 126 2.58 -2.10 8.27
CA VAL A 126 3.46 -3.28 8.18
C VAL A 126 2.66 -4.51 7.73
N LEU A 127 1.47 -4.72 8.30
CA LEU A 127 0.56 -5.79 7.89
C LEU A 127 0.09 -5.65 6.44
N ALA A 128 -0.24 -4.44 6.00
CA ALA A 128 -0.72 -4.18 4.65
C ALA A 128 0.39 -4.38 3.61
N MET A 129 1.61 -3.92 3.89
CA MET A 129 2.79 -4.12 3.04
C MET A 129 3.10 -5.62 2.89
N GLU A 130 3.06 -6.38 4.00
CA GLU A 130 3.25 -7.82 3.98
C GLU A 130 2.15 -8.54 3.20
N GLY A 131 0.90 -8.08 3.35
CA GLY A 131 -0.24 -8.54 2.56
C GLY A 131 -0.03 -8.35 1.07
N VAL A 132 0.26 -7.13 0.62
CA VAL A 132 0.53 -6.83 -0.79
C VAL A 132 1.68 -7.66 -1.32
N ARG A 133 2.80 -7.72 -0.60
CA ARG A 133 3.99 -8.49 -1.00
C ARG A 133 3.65 -9.95 -1.32
N ARG A 134 2.91 -10.61 -0.44
CA ARG A 134 2.50 -12.01 -0.62
C ARG A 134 1.50 -12.19 -1.76
N VAL A 135 0.47 -11.36 -1.80
CA VAL A 135 -0.60 -11.42 -2.81
C VAL A 135 -0.03 -11.14 -4.21
N LEU A 136 0.85 -10.15 -4.33
CA LEU A 136 1.50 -9.77 -5.58
C LEU A 136 2.45 -10.85 -6.10
N SER A 137 3.24 -11.48 -5.22
CA SER A 137 4.04 -12.66 -5.58
C SER A 137 3.15 -13.78 -6.12
N HIS A 138 2.07 -14.11 -5.40
CA HIS A 138 1.14 -15.15 -5.83
C HIS A 138 0.40 -14.82 -7.13
N PHE A 139 0.09 -13.54 -7.37
CA PHE A 139 -0.49 -13.08 -8.63
C PHE A 139 0.51 -13.21 -9.78
N SER A 140 1.80 -12.93 -9.55
CA SER A 140 2.83 -13.03 -10.59
C SER A 140 3.09 -14.44 -11.12
N GLU A 141 2.75 -15.47 -10.34
CA GLU A 141 2.84 -16.88 -10.78
C GLU A 141 1.78 -17.21 -11.84
N GLU A 142 0.66 -16.50 -11.82
CA GLU A 142 -0.52 -16.76 -12.66
C GLU A 142 -0.68 -15.73 -13.78
N ALA A 143 -0.11 -14.54 -13.60
CA ALA A 143 -0.25 -13.41 -14.50
C ALA A 143 1.01 -13.21 -15.35
N GLY A 144 0.83 -12.88 -16.62
CA GLY A 144 1.94 -12.42 -17.46
C GLY A 144 2.48 -11.07 -17.02
N THR A 145 3.71 -10.74 -17.45
CA THR A 145 4.43 -9.49 -17.13
C THR A 145 3.59 -8.24 -17.42
N ALA A 146 2.79 -8.24 -18.48
CA ALA A 146 1.92 -7.12 -18.82
C ALA A 146 0.86 -6.78 -17.75
N ALA A 147 0.34 -7.78 -17.05
CA ALA A 147 -0.63 -7.59 -15.97
C ALA A 147 0.05 -7.33 -14.61
N PHE A 148 1.24 -7.92 -14.40
CA PHE A 148 2.03 -7.76 -13.18
C PHE A 148 2.71 -6.38 -13.08
N ALA A 149 3.33 -5.91 -14.15
CA ALA A 149 4.19 -4.72 -14.14
C ALA A 149 3.49 -3.45 -13.61
N PRO A 150 2.25 -3.12 -14.02
CA PRO A 150 1.57 -1.93 -13.48
C PRO A 150 1.38 -1.99 -11.96
N LEU A 151 0.97 -3.15 -11.43
CA LEU A 151 0.77 -3.34 -9.99
C LEU A 151 2.09 -3.25 -9.21
N ALA A 152 3.14 -3.88 -9.74
CA ALA A 152 4.47 -3.85 -9.16
C ALA A 152 5.05 -2.43 -9.16
N TYR A 153 4.81 -1.65 -10.22
CA TYR A 153 5.19 -0.24 -10.27
C TYR A 153 4.45 0.58 -9.23
N THR A 154 3.12 0.45 -9.10
CA THR A 154 2.36 1.13 -8.04
C THR A 154 2.89 0.76 -6.66
N MET A 155 3.23 -0.52 -6.44
CA MET A 155 3.84 -0.96 -5.19
C MET A 155 5.22 -0.31 -4.94
N LEU A 156 6.07 -0.14 -5.96
CA LEU A 156 7.33 0.60 -5.82
C LEU A 156 7.14 2.06 -5.37
N LEU A 157 6.07 2.72 -5.84
CA LEU A 157 5.73 4.07 -5.37
C LEU A 157 5.38 4.05 -3.87
N GLN A 158 4.54 3.11 -3.44
CA GLN A 158 4.16 2.97 -2.03
C GLN A 158 5.36 2.61 -1.13
N ILE A 159 6.28 1.79 -1.64
CA ILE A 159 7.53 1.43 -0.95
C ILE A 159 8.38 2.69 -0.71
N GLN A 160 8.58 3.51 -1.74
CA GLN A 160 9.36 4.73 -1.62
C GLN A 160 8.77 5.69 -0.59
N GLU A 161 7.46 5.91 -0.66
CA GLU A 161 6.76 6.77 0.31
C GLU A 161 6.94 6.27 1.75
N THR A 162 6.81 4.96 1.96
CA THR A 162 7.02 4.36 3.28
C THR A 162 8.45 4.52 3.79
N ILE A 163 9.44 4.39 2.90
CA ILE A 163 10.86 4.53 3.26
C ILE A 163 11.17 5.99 3.62
N ARG A 164 10.59 6.95 2.89
CA ARG A 164 10.76 8.40 3.15
C ARG A 164 10.19 8.85 4.48
N ALA A 165 9.16 8.18 4.99
CA ALA A 165 8.58 8.48 6.31
C ALA A 165 9.53 8.16 7.49
N LEU A 166 10.64 7.44 7.26
CA LEU A 166 11.72 7.18 8.23
C LEU A 166 11.28 6.57 9.59
N SER A 167 10.12 5.90 9.65
CA SER A 167 9.77 5.03 10.79
C SER A 167 10.47 3.69 10.63
N ALA A 168 11.27 3.30 11.63
CA ALA A 168 12.15 2.12 11.54
C ALA A 168 11.38 0.82 11.24
N GLU A 169 10.20 0.64 11.85
CA GLU A 169 9.37 -0.55 11.67
C GLU A 169 8.77 -0.61 10.25
N THR A 170 8.21 0.50 9.77
CA THR A 170 7.58 0.55 8.44
C THR A 170 8.60 0.56 7.32
N ALA A 171 9.74 1.24 7.49
CA ALA A 171 10.84 1.23 6.53
C ALA A 171 11.45 -0.16 6.38
N GLY A 172 11.61 -0.90 7.49
CA GLY A 172 12.06 -2.29 7.46
C GLY A 172 11.10 -3.22 6.72
N SER A 173 9.79 -3.03 6.89
CA SER A 173 8.78 -3.77 6.12
C SER A 173 8.82 -3.41 4.62
N ALA A 174 8.90 -2.12 4.29
CA ALA A 174 8.96 -1.66 2.90
C ALA A 174 10.22 -2.15 2.16
N LEU A 175 11.39 -2.15 2.83
CA LEU A 175 12.61 -2.67 2.26
C LEU A 175 12.52 -4.18 2.01
N ARG A 176 11.89 -4.94 2.91
CA ARG A 176 11.65 -6.37 2.69
C ARG A 176 10.70 -6.59 1.51
N ALA A 177 9.63 -5.80 1.41
CA ALA A 177 8.73 -5.84 0.26
C ALA A 177 9.46 -5.50 -1.05
N LEU A 178 10.38 -4.54 -1.05
CA LEU A 178 11.23 -4.20 -2.21
C LEU A 178 12.10 -5.37 -2.65
N VAL A 179 12.84 -5.98 -1.71
CA VAL A 179 13.73 -7.11 -1.99
C VAL A 179 12.94 -8.30 -2.53
N ASP A 180 11.79 -8.60 -1.94
CA ASP A 180 10.95 -9.71 -2.39
C ASP A 180 10.30 -9.42 -3.76
N LEU A 181 9.88 -8.18 -4.01
CA LEU A 181 9.38 -7.74 -5.31
C LEU A 181 10.44 -7.92 -6.41
N MET A 182 11.68 -7.55 -6.13
CA MET A 182 12.81 -7.73 -7.05
C MET A 182 13.21 -9.20 -7.26
N ARG A 183 12.81 -10.11 -6.37
CA ARG A 183 13.09 -11.56 -6.49
C ARG A 183 12.04 -12.30 -7.30
N ILE A 184 10.89 -11.68 -7.56
CA ILE A 184 9.86 -12.26 -8.43
C ILE A 184 10.43 -12.38 -9.85
N PRO A 185 10.38 -13.57 -10.50
CA PRO A 185 10.95 -13.76 -11.85
C PRO A 185 10.40 -12.79 -12.91
N ALA A 186 9.11 -12.45 -12.83
CA ALA A 186 8.48 -11.48 -13.72
C ALA A 186 9.05 -10.06 -13.59
N SER A 187 9.73 -9.72 -12.48
CA SER A 187 10.31 -8.39 -12.27
C SER A 187 11.48 -8.07 -13.19
N SER A 188 12.22 -9.09 -13.63
CA SER A 188 13.36 -8.95 -14.56
C SER A 188 12.92 -8.85 -16.02
N GLN A 189 11.66 -9.17 -16.32
CA GLN A 189 11.13 -9.10 -17.67
C GLN A 189 10.83 -7.65 -18.05
N THR A 190 11.17 -7.28 -19.27
CA THR A 190 10.90 -5.95 -19.80
C THR A 190 9.43 -5.81 -20.18
N PHE A 191 8.90 -4.61 -20.00
CA PHE A 191 7.57 -4.21 -20.43
C PHE A 191 7.64 -2.83 -21.08
N GLU A 192 6.74 -2.61 -22.04
CA GLU A 192 6.58 -1.30 -22.69
C GLU A 192 5.88 -0.32 -21.76
N VAL A 193 6.43 0.90 -21.69
CA VAL A 193 5.94 1.97 -20.83
C VAL A 193 4.79 2.66 -21.56
N ASN A 194 3.59 2.09 -21.41
CA ASN A 194 2.36 2.65 -21.97
C ASN A 194 1.72 3.70 -21.02
N GLY A 195 0.67 4.40 -21.46
CA GLY A 195 -0.03 5.43 -20.67
C GLY A 195 -0.74 4.98 -19.37
N GLY A 196 -0.50 3.75 -18.89
CA GLY A 196 -1.04 3.22 -17.64
C GLY A 196 -0.14 3.42 -16.41
N PHE A 197 1.06 3.99 -16.57
CA PHE A 197 1.97 4.29 -15.47
C PHE A 197 1.81 5.74 -15.02
N VAL A 198 1.64 5.97 -13.72
CA VAL A 198 1.67 7.32 -13.14
C VAL A 198 3.13 7.76 -13.10
N THR A 199 3.49 8.81 -13.84
CA THR A 199 4.86 9.34 -13.80
C THR A 199 5.15 9.96 -12.44
N ASP A 200 6.04 9.35 -11.68
CA ASP A 200 6.55 9.90 -10.42
C ASP A 200 7.95 10.49 -10.65
N PRO A 201 8.21 11.76 -10.28
CA PRO A 201 9.51 12.41 -10.50
C PRO A 201 10.66 11.72 -9.74
N ALA A 202 10.35 10.99 -8.66
CA ALA A 202 11.34 10.24 -7.89
C ALA A 202 11.55 8.80 -8.40
N LEU A 203 10.68 8.29 -9.28
CA LEU A 203 10.87 7.04 -10.02
C LEU A 203 10.64 7.26 -11.52
N PRO A 204 11.51 8.04 -12.16
CA PRO A 204 11.34 8.41 -13.56
C PRO A 204 11.44 7.16 -14.43
N ILE A 205 10.41 6.92 -15.24
CA ILE A 205 10.41 5.84 -16.21
C ILE A 205 11.07 6.36 -17.50
N GLY A 206 12.40 6.29 -17.55
CA GLY A 206 13.20 6.75 -18.68
C GLY A 206 13.57 5.62 -19.64
N ALA A 207 12.63 5.20 -20.49
CA ALA A 207 12.86 4.40 -21.71
C ALA A 207 11.50 4.02 -22.34
N SER A 208 11.50 3.65 -23.62
CA SER A 208 10.33 3.00 -24.25
C SER A 208 9.95 1.70 -23.52
N SER A 209 10.95 0.96 -23.01
CA SER A 209 10.77 -0.24 -22.21
C SER A 209 11.66 -0.26 -20.97
N THR A 210 11.16 -0.81 -19.87
CA THR A 210 11.91 -0.97 -18.61
C THR A 210 11.52 -2.28 -17.93
N SER A 211 12.09 -2.56 -16.75
CA SER A 211 11.70 -3.69 -15.90
C SER A 211 11.52 -3.23 -14.45
N ILE A 212 10.71 -3.97 -13.68
CA ILE A 212 10.48 -3.68 -12.26
C ILE A 212 11.78 -3.85 -11.48
N TRP A 213 12.63 -4.79 -11.88
CA TRP A 213 13.92 -5.03 -11.27
C TRP A 213 14.85 -3.81 -11.38
N LEU A 214 14.94 -3.18 -12.56
CA LEU A 214 15.74 -1.98 -12.77
C LEU A 214 15.22 -0.79 -11.94
N LEU A 215 13.90 -0.60 -11.92
CA LEU A 215 13.27 0.44 -11.09
C LEU A 215 13.45 0.18 -9.58
N GLY A 216 13.38 -1.09 -9.16
CA GLY A 216 13.68 -1.47 -7.78
C GLY A 216 15.13 -1.14 -7.40
N TRP A 217 16.08 -1.36 -8.32
CA TRP A 217 17.47 -1.01 -8.13
C TRP A 217 17.69 0.50 -8.01
N SER A 218 16.97 1.33 -8.78
CA SER A 218 17.06 2.78 -8.63
C SER A 218 16.54 3.25 -7.27
N VAL A 219 15.50 2.62 -6.72
CA VAL A 219 15.04 2.90 -5.35
C VAL A 219 16.13 2.56 -4.32
N LEU A 220 16.72 1.36 -4.40
CA LEU A 220 17.83 0.95 -3.53
C LEU A 220 19.04 1.89 -3.64
N TRP A 221 19.40 2.28 -4.86
CA TRP A 221 20.52 3.19 -5.09
C TRP A 221 20.28 4.57 -4.48
N SER A 222 19.08 5.12 -4.63
CA SER A 222 18.69 6.38 -3.98
C SER A 222 18.82 6.30 -2.46
N MET A 223 18.44 5.17 -1.85
CA MET A 223 18.63 4.96 -0.40
C MET A 223 20.11 4.93 -0.02
N VAL A 224 20.93 4.16 -0.74
CA VAL A 224 22.38 4.08 -0.48
C VAL A 224 23.03 5.45 -0.63
N ASN A 225 22.65 6.21 -1.66
CA ASN A 225 23.19 7.55 -1.87
C ASN A 225 22.76 8.50 -0.76
N PHE A 226 21.50 8.45 -0.29
CA PHE A 226 21.04 9.21 0.87
C PHE A 226 21.84 8.85 2.13
N CYS A 227 22.05 7.57 2.42
CA CYS A 227 22.85 7.14 3.57
C CYS A 227 24.31 7.63 3.50
N ARG A 228 24.87 7.70 2.29
CA ARG A 228 26.25 8.14 2.05
C ARG A 228 26.43 9.66 2.16
N THR A 229 25.50 10.43 1.59
CA THR A 229 25.62 11.90 1.45
C THR A 229 24.89 12.66 2.55
N ARG A 230 23.86 12.06 3.16
CA ARG A 230 22.86 12.70 4.02
C ARG A 230 22.10 13.84 3.35
N GLU A 231 22.16 13.93 2.02
CA GLU A 231 21.45 14.92 1.22
C GLU A 231 20.17 14.29 0.67
N LEU A 232 19.04 14.96 0.85
CA LEU A 232 17.80 14.57 0.18
C LEU A 232 17.90 14.92 -1.31
N PRO A 233 17.46 14.05 -2.23
CA PRO A 233 17.33 14.38 -3.66
C PRO A 233 16.59 15.72 -3.86
N GLU A 234 17.10 16.61 -4.72
CA GLU A 234 16.51 17.93 -4.99
C GLU A 234 15.02 17.86 -5.36
N SER A 235 14.61 16.80 -6.09
CA SER A 235 13.20 16.55 -6.44
C SER A 235 12.27 16.31 -5.25
N LEU A 236 12.80 16.03 -4.06
CA LEU A 236 12.05 15.87 -2.81
C LEU A 236 12.09 17.13 -1.93
N VAL A 237 13.05 18.03 -2.17
CA VAL A 237 13.15 19.31 -1.46
C VAL A 237 12.05 20.26 -1.93
N GLU A 238 11.72 20.23 -3.23
CA GLU A 238 10.64 21.05 -3.82
C GLU A 238 9.24 20.67 -3.31
N THR A 239 8.98 19.40 -3.00
CA THR A 239 7.68 18.94 -2.47
C THR A 239 7.43 19.25 -0.99
N CYS A 240 8.49 19.55 -0.23
CA CYS A 240 8.38 19.98 1.17
C CYS A 240 8.34 21.51 1.34
N GLY A 241 8.40 22.26 0.24
CA GLY A 241 8.53 23.71 0.20
C GLY A 241 7.24 24.50 -0.08
N THR A 242 6.07 23.86 -0.14
CA THR A 242 4.77 24.54 -0.35
C THR A 242 3.74 24.19 0.72
#